data_AF-A0A2S5V110-F1
#
_entry.id   AF-A0A2S5V110-F1
#
_cell.length_a   1.000
_cell.length_b   1.000
_cell.length_c   1.000
_cell.angle_alpha   90.00
_cell.angle_beta   90.00
_cell.angle_gamma   90.00
#
_symmetry.space_group_name_H-M   'P 1'
#
loop_
_entity.id
_entity.type
_entity.pdbx_description
1 polymer ?
#
loop_
_entity_poly.entity_id
_entity_poly.type
_entity_poly.pdbx_seq_one_letter_code
_entity_poly.pdbx_strand_id
1 'polypeptide(L)'
;MIEWRFCGEFNTWRQDAVTDELSWIDEQEARRRYQTVGERLTVVPPVDETTGIVPYFIVITPGEHPSFTVVKQLSPAFGVGARASDVWWKGLGDGRLFAHLATVYEYGPYNPKLPPKMYRHVAKIETNNREDGTGWVNFIESNPRSFMSAERDSIFLDDLYSTEPTWGEWDALV
;
A
#
# COMPACT_ATOMS: atom_id res chain seq x y z
N MET A 1 2.20 4.40 21.04
CA MET A 1 3.29 4.29 20.05
C MET A 1 3.15 2.93 19.40
N ILE A 2 3.02 2.87 18.08
CA ILE A 2 2.88 1.61 17.34
C ILE A 2 4.26 0.94 17.30
N GLU A 3 4.34 -0.35 17.61
CA GLU A 3 5.58 -1.12 17.48
C GLU A 3 5.71 -1.61 16.03
N TRP A 4 6.50 -0.90 15.24
CA TRP A 4 6.72 -1.22 13.83
C TRP A 4 7.73 -2.35 13.66
N ARG A 5 7.45 -3.23 12.70
CA ARG A 5 8.38 -4.25 12.21
C ARG A 5 8.83 -3.90 10.80
N PHE A 6 10.02 -4.36 10.43
CA PHE A 6 10.68 -3.99 9.18
C PHE A 6 11.07 -5.22 8.37
N CYS A 7 10.83 -5.21 7.07
CA CYS A 7 11.33 -6.23 6.15
C CYS A 7 11.61 -5.63 4.78
N GLY A 8 12.19 -6.39 3.87
CA GLY A 8 12.34 -5.94 2.48
C GLY A 8 11.03 -6.07 1.70
N GLU A 9 10.33 -7.20 1.86
CA GLU A 9 9.07 -7.49 1.18
C GLU A 9 8.10 -8.21 2.12
N PHE A 10 6.86 -7.75 2.18
CA PHE A 10 5.81 -8.33 3.01
C PHE A 10 4.86 -9.21 2.17
N ASN A 11 4.66 -10.45 2.61
CA ASN A 11 3.76 -11.40 1.97
C ASN A 11 2.36 -11.34 2.61
N THR A 12 1.43 -10.69 1.93
CA THR A 12 0.04 -10.53 2.39
C THR A 12 -0.73 -11.84 2.56
N TRP A 13 -0.30 -12.95 1.96
CA TRP A 13 -0.98 -14.24 2.14
C TRP A 13 -0.47 -15.00 3.36
N ARG A 14 0.81 -14.84 3.68
CA ARG A 14 1.43 -15.45 4.86
C ARG A 14 1.36 -14.55 6.09
N GLN A 15 1.03 -13.27 5.90
CA GLN A 15 1.12 -12.22 6.93
C GLN A 15 2.51 -12.16 7.54
N ASP A 16 3.53 -12.33 6.71
CA ASP A 16 4.92 -12.49 7.13
C ASP A 16 5.90 -11.93 6.09
N ALA A 17 7.15 -11.70 6.48
CA ALA A 17 8.20 -11.30 5.54
C ALA A 17 8.48 -12.43 4.52
N VAL A 18 8.90 -12.06 3.31
CA VAL A 18 9.39 -13.03 2.32
C VAL A 18 10.68 -13.67 2.86
N THR A 19 10.76 -15.00 2.78
CA THR A 19 11.83 -15.80 3.38
C THR A 19 13.09 -15.80 2.51
N ASP A 20 13.91 -14.76 2.62
CA ASP A 20 15.26 -14.63 2.01
C ASP A 20 16.01 -13.39 2.60
N GLU A 21 16.89 -12.74 1.83
CA GLU A 21 17.59 -11.49 2.18
C GLU A 21 16.64 -10.30 2.47
N LEU A 22 15.34 -10.48 2.21
CA LEU A 22 14.26 -9.52 2.46
C LEU A 22 13.39 -9.91 3.68
N SER A 23 13.86 -10.83 4.52
CA SER A 23 13.21 -11.23 5.77
C SER A 23 13.15 -10.10 6.81
N TRP A 24 12.68 -10.39 8.03
CA TRP A 24 12.61 -9.39 9.10
C TRP A 24 14.00 -8.85 9.45
N ILE A 25 14.10 -7.52 9.48
CA ILE A 25 15.31 -6.77 9.81
C ILE A 25 15.07 -5.95 11.08
N ASP A 26 16.17 -5.58 11.75
CA ASP A 26 16.12 -4.65 12.87
C ASP A 26 15.97 -3.20 12.40
N GLU A 27 15.71 -2.29 13.36
CA GLU A 27 15.54 -0.87 13.06
C GLU A 27 16.82 -0.22 12.51
N GLN A 28 18.00 -0.71 12.90
CA GLN A 28 19.27 -0.15 12.44
C GLN A 28 19.45 -0.38 10.94
N GLU A 29 19.22 -1.61 10.48
CA GLU A 29 19.25 -1.97 9.06
C GLU A 29 18.12 -1.29 8.29
N ALA A 30 16.92 -1.17 8.88
CA ALA A 30 15.82 -0.43 8.28
C ALA A 30 16.17 1.04 8.03
N ARG A 31 16.80 1.72 9.00
CA ARG A 31 17.28 3.10 8.86
C ARG A 31 18.36 3.24 7.79
N ARG A 32 19.30 2.29 7.71
CA ARG A 32 20.30 2.25 6.63
C ARG A 32 19.62 2.16 5.26
N ARG A 33 18.66 1.23 5.10
CA ARG A 33 17.92 1.04 3.84
C ARG A 33 17.10 2.26 3.46
N TYR A 34 16.47 2.95 4.43
CA TYR A 34 15.73 4.19 4.19
C TYR A 34 16.57 5.30 3.55
N GLN A 35 17.87 5.32 3.80
CA GLN A 35 18.81 6.30 3.27
C GLN A 35 19.52 5.82 1.98
N THR A 36 19.31 4.57 1.56
CA THR A 36 20.06 3.95 0.46
C THR A 36 19.15 3.72 -0.75
N VAL A 37 19.40 4.47 -1.82
CA VAL A 37 18.64 4.36 -3.07
C VAL A 37 18.66 2.92 -3.60
N GLY A 38 17.49 2.42 -4.02
CA GLY A 38 17.32 1.11 -4.63
C GLY A 38 17.16 -0.06 -3.65
N GLU A 39 17.34 0.18 -2.36
CA GLU A 39 17.04 -0.81 -1.32
C GLU A 39 15.53 -0.99 -1.15
N ARG A 40 15.15 -2.19 -0.72
CA ARG A 40 13.75 -2.51 -0.42
C ARG A 40 13.50 -2.37 1.07
N LEU A 41 12.46 -1.62 1.41
CA LEU A 41 12.01 -1.44 2.79
C LEU A 41 10.49 -1.43 2.83
N THR A 42 9.93 -2.23 3.73
CA THR A 42 8.52 -2.25 4.08
C THR A 42 8.41 -2.11 5.59
N VAL A 43 7.57 -1.17 6.04
CA VAL A 43 7.19 -1.02 7.45
C VAL A 43 5.82 -1.64 7.68
N VAL A 44 5.72 -2.43 8.75
CA VAL A 44 4.57 -3.27 9.03
C VAL A 44 4.12 -3.02 10.46
N PRO A 45 2.88 -2.55 10.70
CA PRO A 45 2.34 -2.40 12.04
C PRO A 45 2.02 -3.79 12.64
N PRO A 46 1.65 -3.86 13.94
CA PRO A 46 1.17 -5.08 14.55
C PRO A 46 -0.02 -5.69 13.82
N VAL A 47 -0.14 -7.01 13.94
CA VAL A 47 -1.33 -7.76 13.50
C VAL A 47 -2.53 -7.33 14.34
N ASP A 48 -3.67 -7.09 13.70
CA ASP A 48 -4.94 -6.92 14.39
C ASP A 48 -5.42 -8.27 14.92
N GLU A 49 -5.54 -8.38 16.25
CA GLU A 49 -5.94 -9.60 16.95
C GLU A 49 -7.35 -10.09 16.57
N THR A 50 -8.23 -9.19 16.12
CA THR A 50 -9.61 -9.53 15.74
C THR A 50 -9.65 -10.24 14.39
N THR A 51 -8.83 -9.78 13.45
CA THR A 51 -8.83 -10.27 12.06
C THR A 51 -7.68 -11.24 11.78
N GLY A 52 -6.66 -11.29 12.63
CA GLY A 52 -5.48 -12.12 12.45
C GLY A 52 -4.59 -11.67 11.29
N ILE A 53 -4.77 -10.44 10.80
CA ILE A 53 -3.98 -9.87 9.69
C ILE A 53 -3.40 -8.52 10.08
N VAL A 54 -2.35 -8.11 9.39
CA VAL A 54 -1.86 -6.74 9.43
C VAL A 54 -2.89 -5.83 8.72
N PRO A 55 -3.38 -4.74 9.34
CA PRO A 55 -4.44 -3.92 8.75
C PRO A 55 -3.97 -3.12 7.52
N TYR A 56 -2.70 -2.74 7.49
CA TYR A 56 -2.05 -2.07 6.36
C TYR A 56 -0.53 -2.20 6.48
N PHE A 57 0.23 -2.00 5.41
CA PHE A 57 1.69 -1.88 5.47
C PHE A 57 2.15 -0.84 4.47
N ILE A 58 3.37 -0.32 4.65
CA ILE A 58 3.87 0.77 3.81
C ILE A 58 5.19 0.32 3.17
N VAL A 59 5.19 0.27 1.83
CA VAL A 59 6.39 0.05 1.05
C VAL A 59 7.07 1.39 0.82
N ILE A 60 8.30 1.51 1.26
CA ILE A 60 9.10 2.72 1.13
C ILE A 60 9.98 2.57 -0.10
N THR A 61 9.97 3.58 -0.97
CA THR A 61 10.94 3.76 -2.05
C THR A 61 12.01 4.74 -1.53
N PRO A 62 13.19 4.25 -1.12
CA PRO A 62 14.20 5.09 -0.48
C PRO A 62 14.86 6.07 -1.46
N GLY A 63 15.33 7.19 -0.92
CA GLY A 63 16.08 8.20 -1.66
C GLY A 63 16.20 9.51 -0.88
N GLU A 64 16.75 10.54 -1.51
CA GLU A 64 16.81 11.90 -0.93
C GLU A 64 15.40 12.45 -0.63
N HIS A 65 14.42 12.05 -1.45
CA HIS A 65 13.00 12.39 -1.32
C HIS A 65 12.19 11.10 -1.39
N PRO A 66 11.98 10.41 -0.26
CA PRO A 66 11.37 9.10 -0.24
C PRO A 66 9.91 9.17 -0.71
N SER A 67 9.45 8.07 -1.29
CA SER A 67 8.05 7.88 -1.70
C SER A 67 7.47 6.65 -1.01
N PHE A 68 6.17 6.63 -0.82
CA PHE A 68 5.50 5.64 0.02
C PHE A 68 4.32 5.01 -0.70
N THR A 69 4.22 3.69 -0.67
CA THR A 69 3.01 2.98 -1.09
C THR A 69 2.33 2.41 0.13
N VAL A 70 1.21 3.01 0.53
CA VAL A 70 0.35 2.51 1.60
C VAL A 70 -0.55 1.43 1.01
N VAL A 71 -0.46 0.21 1.53
CA VAL A 71 -1.30 -0.92 1.13
C VAL A 71 -2.22 -1.27 2.30
N LYS A 72 -3.51 -0.93 2.17
CA LYS A 72 -4.53 -1.35 3.14
C LYS A 72 -4.99 -2.76 2.83
N GLN A 73 -5.23 -3.55 3.88
CA GLN A 73 -5.75 -4.90 3.75
C GLN A 73 -7.18 -4.99 4.29
N LEU A 74 -7.96 -5.90 3.71
CA LEU A 74 -9.23 -6.36 4.24
C LEU A 74 -9.11 -7.84 4.63
N SER A 75 -9.96 -8.27 5.55
CA SER A 75 -10.03 -9.65 6.03
C SER A 75 -11.37 -10.28 5.65
N PRO A 76 -11.43 -11.17 4.63
CA PRO A 76 -12.65 -11.95 4.36
C PRO A 76 -12.88 -13.06 5.40
N ALA A 77 -11.84 -13.44 6.15
CA ALA A 77 -11.85 -14.45 7.20
C ALA A 77 -10.59 -14.29 8.07
N PHE A 78 -10.64 -14.80 9.30
CA PHE A 78 -9.51 -14.72 10.24
C PHE A 78 -8.21 -15.28 9.63
N GLY A 79 -7.14 -14.50 9.67
CA GLY A 79 -5.83 -14.85 9.11
C GLY A 79 -5.73 -14.79 7.59
N VAL A 80 -6.80 -14.44 6.89
CA VAL A 80 -6.81 -14.26 5.44
C VAL A 80 -6.75 -12.76 5.15
N GLY A 81 -5.67 -12.29 4.54
CA GLY A 81 -5.51 -10.90 4.12
C GLY A 81 -5.62 -10.74 2.61
N ALA A 82 -6.26 -9.67 2.16
CA ALA A 82 -6.32 -9.27 0.76
C ALA A 82 -6.15 -7.76 0.65
N ARG A 83 -5.52 -7.27 -0.43
CA ARG A 83 -5.33 -5.83 -0.64
C ARG A 83 -6.67 -5.16 -0.89
N ALA A 84 -7.06 -4.23 -0.04
CA ALA A 84 -8.26 -3.42 -0.20
C ALA A 84 -7.98 -2.21 -1.09
N SER A 85 -6.84 -1.56 -0.88
CA SER A 85 -6.43 -0.40 -1.66
C SER A 85 -4.93 -0.15 -1.55
N ASP A 86 -4.36 0.45 -2.58
CA ASP A 86 -2.97 0.90 -2.64
C ASP A 86 -2.96 2.40 -2.93
N VAL A 87 -2.24 3.21 -2.15
CA VAL A 87 -2.03 4.66 -2.43
C VAL A 87 -0.54 4.92 -2.53
N TRP A 88 -0.09 5.44 -3.67
CA TRP A 88 1.29 5.87 -3.88
C TRP A 88 1.44 7.37 -3.66
N TRP A 89 2.14 7.70 -2.59
CA TRP A 89 2.59 9.03 -2.20
C TRP A 89 3.97 9.31 -2.79
N LYS A 90 4.02 10.17 -3.80
CA LYS A 90 5.26 10.65 -4.43
C LYS A 90 5.89 11.73 -3.56
N GLY A 91 7.17 11.60 -3.25
CA GLY A 91 7.98 12.64 -2.61
C GLY A 91 8.22 13.83 -3.56
N LEU A 92 7.94 15.05 -3.08
CA LEU A 92 8.14 16.29 -3.86
C LEU A 92 9.47 17.01 -3.58
N GLY A 93 10.15 16.62 -2.51
CA GLY A 93 11.47 17.14 -2.13
C GLY A 93 11.47 18.41 -1.29
N ASP A 94 10.30 18.94 -0.98
CA ASP A 94 10.09 20.06 -0.05
C ASP A 94 9.45 19.60 1.28
N GLY A 95 9.53 18.30 1.58
CA GLY A 95 8.89 17.66 2.74
C GLY A 95 7.40 17.34 2.54
N ARG A 96 6.83 17.62 1.36
CA ARG A 96 5.47 17.21 1.00
C ARG A 96 5.45 15.93 0.17
N LEU A 97 4.33 15.25 0.29
CA LEU A 97 3.94 14.09 -0.48
C LEU A 97 2.72 14.41 -1.34
N PHE A 98 2.63 13.78 -2.51
CA PHE A 98 1.48 13.88 -3.40
C PHE A 98 0.92 12.50 -3.73
N ALA A 99 -0.38 12.31 -3.53
CA ALA A 99 -1.09 11.06 -3.84
C ALA A 99 -1.24 10.90 -5.36
N HIS A 100 -0.17 10.46 -6.03
CA HIS A 100 -0.13 10.41 -7.49
C HIS A 100 -0.94 9.25 -8.07
N LEU A 101 -0.97 8.11 -7.39
CA LEU A 101 -1.74 6.93 -7.82
C LEU A 101 -2.54 6.37 -6.65
N ALA A 102 -3.76 5.93 -6.93
CA ALA A 102 -4.57 5.17 -5.98
C ALA A 102 -5.25 4.01 -6.70
N THR A 103 -5.28 2.83 -6.08
CA THR A 103 -6.02 1.67 -6.55
C THR A 103 -6.97 1.21 -5.45
N VAL A 104 -8.21 0.90 -5.79
CA VAL A 104 -9.16 0.21 -4.91
C VAL A 104 -9.53 -1.12 -5.56
N TYR A 105 -9.56 -2.19 -4.77
CA TYR A 105 -9.85 -3.53 -5.24
C TYR A 105 -11.22 -4.01 -4.75
N GLU A 106 -12.00 -4.57 -5.65
CA GLU A 106 -13.28 -5.18 -5.35
C GLU A 106 -13.17 -6.70 -5.43
N TYR A 107 -13.76 -7.39 -4.45
CA TYR A 107 -13.71 -8.83 -4.35
C TYR A 107 -15.12 -9.44 -4.40
N GLY A 108 -15.22 -10.62 -5.00
CA GLY A 108 -16.42 -11.44 -4.90
C GLY A 108 -16.53 -12.12 -3.52
N PRO A 109 -17.55 -12.96 -3.31
CA PRO A 109 -17.68 -13.73 -2.08
C PRO A 109 -16.48 -14.62 -1.79
N TYR A 110 -16.02 -14.64 -0.54
CA TYR A 110 -14.96 -15.55 -0.11
C TYR A 110 -15.47 -17.00 -0.02
N ASN A 111 -14.70 -17.94 -0.56
CA ASN A 111 -14.99 -19.37 -0.49
C ASN A 111 -13.93 -20.08 0.37
N PRO A 112 -14.26 -20.48 1.63
CA PRO A 112 -13.30 -21.10 2.54
C PRO A 112 -12.87 -22.51 2.11
N LYS A 113 -13.52 -23.12 1.11
CA LYS A 113 -13.12 -24.42 0.56
C LYS A 113 -11.93 -24.30 -0.40
N LEU A 114 -11.60 -23.10 -0.86
CA LEU A 114 -10.48 -22.85 -1.76
C LEU A 114 -9.28 -22.31 -0.96
N PRO A 115 -8.05 -22.56 -1.43
CA PRO A 115 -6.87 -21.95 -0.83
C PRO A 115 -6.98 -20.41 -0.82
N PRO A 116 -6.52 -19.71 0.23
CA PRO A 116 -6.62 -18.24 0.34
C PRO A 116 -6.14 -17.47 -0.90
N LYS A 117 -5.06 -17.94 -1.55
CA LYS A 117 -4.51 -17.36 -2.80
C LYS A 117 -5.48 -17.34 -4.00
N MET A 118 -6.59 -18.06 -3.92
CA MET A 118 -7.67 -18.07 -4.91
C MET A 118 -8.67 -16.92 -4.70
N TYR A 119 -8.65 -16.27 -3.54
CA TYR A 119 -9.43 -15.07 -3.26
C TYR A 119 -8.78 -13.87 -3.95
N ARG A 120 -9.17 -13.61 -5.20
CA ARG A 120 -8.63 -12.53 -6.02
C ARG A 120 -9.71 -11.50 -6.30
N HIS A 121 -9.29 -10.27 -6.54
CA HIS A 121 -10.21 -9.20 -6.91
C HIS A 121 -10.92 -9.54 -8.22
N VAL A 122 -12.19 -9.18 -8.31
CA VAL A 122 -13.02 -9.32 -9.51
C VAL A 122 -13.05 -8.02 -10.31
N ALA A 123 -12.78 -6.88 -9.66
CA ALA A 123 -12.60 -5.59 -10.30
C ALA A 123 -11.58 -4.74 -9.53
N LYS A 124 -11.09 -3.69 -10.17
CA LYS A 124 -10.32 -2.63 -9.51
C LYS A 124 -10.59 -1.28 -10.17
N ILE A 125 -10.46 -0.23 -9.38
CA ILE A 125 -10.50 1.16 -9.83
C ILE A 125 -9.12 1.73 -9.63
N GLU A 126 -8.48 2.18 -10.70
CA GLU A 126 -7.18 2.85 -10.66
C GLU A 126 -7.37 4.32 -10.95
N THR A 127 -6.74 5.17 -10.17
CA THR A 127 -6.78 6.62 -10.33
C THR A 127 -5.36 7.15 -10.46
N ASN A 128 -5.13 8.04 -11.41
CA ASN A 128 -3.95 8.88 -11.48
C ASN A 128 -4.36 10.32 -11.24
N ASN A 129 -3.66 10.98 -10.32
CA ASN A 129 -3.85 12.38 -10.04
C ASN A 129 -2.63 13.16 -10.54
N ARG A 130 -2.87 14.37 -11.03
CA ARG A 130 -1.85 15.35 -11.40
C ARG A 130 -1.95 16.56 -10.49
N GLU A 131 -0.82 17.22 -10.27
CA GLU A 131 -0.72 18.37 -9.36
C GLU A 131 -1.51 19.59 -9.87
N ASP A 132 -1.90 19.61 -11.14
CA ASP A 132 -2.76 20.63 -11.75
C ASP A 132 -4.27 20.40 -11.52
N GLY A 133 -4.64 19.37 -10.76
CA GLY A 133 -6.03 19.02 -10.46
C GLY A 133 -6.71 18.18 -11.53
N THR A 134 -5.97 17.77 -12.57
CA THR A 134 -6.44 16.82 -13.58
C THR A 134 -6.01 15.40 -13.27
N GLY A 135 -6.49 14.43 -14.05
CA GLY A 135 -6.11 13.04 -13.90
C GLY A 135 -6.98 12.11 -14.70
N TRP A 136 -6.92 10.83 -14.39
CA TRP A 136 -7.81 9.83 -14.97
C TRP A 136 -8.25 8.82 -13.93
N VAL A 137 -9.34 8.12 -14.24
CA VAL A 137 -9.81 6.95 -13.52
C VAL A 137 -10.07 5.81 -14.51
N ASN A 138 -9.56 4.63 -14.19
CA ASN A 138 -9.78 3.41 -14.94
C ASN A 138 -10.60 2.44 -14.09
N PHE A 139 -11.65 1.88 -14.67
CA PHE A 139 -12.44 0.79 -14.13
C PHE A 139 -12.07 -0.49 -14.88
N ILE A 140 -11.60 -1.50 -14.14
CA ILE A 140 -11.06 -2.72 -14.71
C ILE A 140 -11.79 -3.90 -14.09
N GLU A 141 -12.63 -4.58 -14.85
CA GLU A 141 -13.27 -5.83 -14.43
C GLU A 141 -12.45 -7.03 -14.95
N SER A 142 -12.41 -8.10 -14.17
CA SER A 142 -11.63 -9.30 -14.47
C SER A 142 -12.49 -10.45 -15.00
N ASN A 143 -13.81 -10.47 -14.73
CA ASN A 143 -14.68 -11.55 -15.17
C ASN A 143 -16.18 -11.13 -15.31
N PRO A 144 -16.67 -10.85 -16.54
CA PRO A 144 -15.92 -10.80 -17.80
C PRO A 144 -14.89 -9.67 -17.77
N ARG A 145 -13.83 -9.80 -18.58
CA ARG A 145 -12.81 -8.75 -18.65
C ARG A 145 -13.38 -7.51 -19.34
N SER A 146 -13.37 -6.37 -18.67
CA SER A 146 -13.79 -5.09 -19.24
C SER A 146 -12.84 -3.97 -18.78
N PHE A 147 -12.80 -2.89 -19.56
CA PHE A 147 -11.98 -1.71 -19.29
C PHE A 147 -12.75 -0.47 -19.69
N MET A 148 -12.85 0.49 -18.77
CA MET A 148 -13.37 1.83 -19.02
C MET A 148 -12.40 2.84 -18.44
N SER A 149 -12.19 3.95 -19.15
CA SER A 149 -11.34 5.06 -18.70
C SER A 149 -12.11 6.36 -18.81
N ALA A 150 -11.93 7.25 -17.85
CA ALA A 150 -12.47 8.60 -17.86
C ALA A 150 -11.41 9.59 -17.38
N GLU A 151 -11.30 10.71 -18.08
CA GLU A 151 -10.50 11.85 -17.60
C GLU A 151 -11.23 12.54 -16.43
N ARG A 152 -10.46 13.20 -15.58
CA ARG A 152 -10.93 13.97 -14.44
C ARG A 152 -10.35 15.38 -14.55
N ASP A 153 -11.22 16.38 -14.55
CA ASP A 153 -10.81 17.77 -14.82
C ASP A 153 -10.85 18.67 -13.57
N SER A 154 -11.33 18.16 -12.44
CA SER A 154 -11.42 18.92 -11.18
C SER A 154 -11.38 17.98 -9.99
N ILE A 155 -10.18 17.73 -9.47
CA ILE A 155 -9.95 17.00 -8.22
C ILE A 155 -9.69 18.02 -7.11
N PHE A 156 -10.32 17.84 -5.95
CA PHE A 156 -9.99 18.63 -4.77
C PHE A 156 -8.55 18.34 -4.37
N LEU A 157 -7.68 19.33 -4.55
CA LEU A 157 -6.24 19.17 -4.42
C LEU A 157 -5.78 18.99 -2.98
N ASP A 158 -6.46 19.61 -2.00
CA ASP A 158 -6.04 19.58 -0.60
C ASP A 158 -5.97 18.15 -0.04
N ASP A 159 -6.85 17.26 -0.48
CA ASP A 159 -6.89 15.86 -0.07
C ASP A 159 -5.79 15.00 -0.73
N LEU A 160 -5.07 15.54 -1.72
CA LEU A 160 -4.00 14.84 -2.44
C LEU A 160 -2.61 15.13 -1.90
N TYR A 161 -2.48 16.01 -0.90
CA TYR A 161 -1.20 16.33 -0.28
C TYR A 161 -1.13 15.81 1.15
N SER A 162 0.06 15.35 1.52
CA SER A 162 0.39 15.02 2.91
C SER A 162 1.81 15.49 3.22
N THR A 163 2.21 15.44 4.49
CA THR A 163 3.60 15.70 4.90
C THR A 163 4.38 14.38 4.93
N GLU A 164 5.66 14.43 4.59
CA GLU A 164 6.55 13.30 4.82
C GLU A 164 6.54 12.94 6.32
N PRO A 165 6.22 11.68 6.69
CA PRO A 165 6.11 11.30 8.08
C PRO A 165 7.49 11.25 8.73
N THR A 166 7.57 11.65 10.00
CA THR A 166 8.75 11.38 10.82
C THR A 166 8.96 9.87 10.94
N TRP A 167 10.22 9.44 11.10
CA TRP A 167 10.53 8.03 11.34
C TRP A 167 9.72 7.47 12.53
N GLY A 168 8.88 6.46 12.27
CA GLY A 168 8.03 5.81 13.26
C GLY A 168 6.60 6.37 13.35
N GLU A 169 6.29 7.46 12.64
CA GLU A 169 4.96 8.10 12.57
C GLU A 169 4.25 7.75 11.23
N TRP A 170 4.44 6.52 10.76
CA TRP A 170 3.98 6.09 9.43
C TRP A 170 2.46 5.99 9.29
N ASP A 171 1.74 5.90 10.42
CA ASP A 171 0.28 5.90 10.47
C ASP A 171 -0.34 7.21 9.99
N ALA A 172 0.43 8.30 9.95
CA ALA A 172 0.01 9.58 9.37
C ALA A 172 -0.31 9.51 7.87
N LEU A 173 0.10 8.44 7.17
CA LEU A 173 -0.15 8.23 5.73
C LEU A 173 -1.41 7.41 5.42
N VAL A 174 -2.09 6.88 6.44
CA VAL A 174 -3.13 5.86 6.32
C VAL A 174 -4.53 6.45 6.30
#